data_AF-A0A6A5GEX4-F1
#
_entry.id   AF-A0A6A5GEX4-F1
#
_cell.length_a   1.000
_cell.length_b   1.000
_cell.length_c   1.000
_cell.angle_alpha   90.00
_cell.angle_beta   90.00
_cell.angle_gamma   90.00
#
_symmetry.space_group_name_H-M   'P 1'
#
loop_
_entity.id
_entity.type
_entity.pdbx_description
1 polymer ?
#
loop_
_entity_poly.entity_id
_entity_poly.type
_entity_poly.pdbx_seq_one_letter_code
_entity_poly.pdbx_strand_id
1 'polypeptide(L)'
;MTSSRANLTDFEKSIVDKAIEAMQFAYCKYSNFKVGAAVVCEDGEVIIGANHENASYGATICAERSALTSALTKGHRKFKLVAIVSELEHSAGYLQSNPHSVQPWKMGYLQSHLTITTPSQTLLPSTDKVTTTYQKQYTDMTPFIKKIVKNHARVLVYYGDTDMACNFMMGQQFVDQLGLRRTLKKTPWKFDRQIAGFKPLFDGLSFITIRGAGLMA
;
A
#
# COMPACT_ATOMS: atom_id res chain seq x y z
N MET A 1 22.47 -25.02 0.11
CA MET A 1 23.00 -23.74 0.63
C MET A 1 23.95 -23.14 -0.40
N THR A 2 24.10 -21.80 -0.38
CA THR A 2 25.14 -20.97 -1.03
C THR A 2 25.06 -20.68 -2.54
N SER A 3 24.61 -19.46 -2.88
CA SER A 3 25.15 -18.67 -4.02
C SER A 3 24.89 -17.16 -3.89
N SER A 4 23.78 -16.70 -3.29
CA SER A 4 23.44 -15.25 -3.29
C SER A 4 24.22 -14.35 -2.32
N ARG A 5 24.76 -14.90 -1.22
CA ARG A 5 25.49 -14.14 -0.18
C ARG A 5 27.00 -14.00 -0.39
N ALA A 6 27.57 -14.70 -1.38
CA ALA A 6 29.02 -14.78 -1.55
C ALA A 6 29.68 -13.48 -2.04
N ASN A 7 28.92 -12.62 -2.73
CA ASN A 7 29.42 -11.38 -3.33
C ASN A 7 29.11 -10.11 -2.51
N LEU A 8 28.59 -10.26 -1.29
CA LEU A 8 28.32 -9.14 -0.40
C LEU A 8 29.53 -8.84 0.49
N THR A 9 29.78 -7.56 0.74
CA THR A 9 30.69 -7.10 1.79
C THR A 9 30.17 -7.50 3.17
N ASP A 10 31.05 -7.55 4.18
CA ASP A 10 30.63 -7.88 5.55
C ASP A 10 29.64 -6.86 6.12
N PHE A 11 29.77 -5.60 5.70
CA PHE A 11 28.79 -4.57 6.00
C PHE A 11 27.41 -4.91 5.41
N GLU A 12 27.31 -5.21 4.12
CA GLU A 12 26.03 -5.55 3.48
C GLU A 12 25.39 -6.81 4.09
N LYS A 13 26.19 -7.84 4.42
CA LYS A 13 25.72 -9.03 5.13
C LYS A 13 25.06 -8.66 6.46
N SER A 14 25.69 -7.77 7.24
CA SER A 14 25.13 -7.32 8.52
C SER A 14 23.79 -6.58 8.35
N ILE A 15 23.59 -5.84 7.26
CA ILE A 15 22.31 -5.17 6.98
C ILE A 15 21.23 -6.17 6.57
N VAL A 16 21.60 -7.18 5.78
CA VAL A 16 20.70 -8.30 5.45
C VAL A 16 20.29 -9.05 6.72
N ASP A 17 21.21 -9.30 7.65
CA ASP A 17 20.89 -9.96 8.92
C ASP A 17 19.92 -9.14 9.77
N LYS A 18 20.09 -7.81 9.83
CA LYS A 18 19.11 -6.91 10.45
C LYS A 18 17.74 -6.93 9.77
N ALA A 19 17.70 -7.04 8.44
CA ALA A 19 16.43 -7.20 7.72
C ALA A 19 15.78 -8.55 8.05
N ILE A 20 16.57 -9.61 8.27
CA ILE A 20 16.06 -10.93 8.70
C ILE A 20 15.47 -10.86 10.10
N GLU A 21 16.18 -10.22 11.03
CA GLU A 21 15.66 -9.97 12.37
C GLU A 21 14.38 -9.13 12.31
N ALA A 22 14.26 -8.19 11.38
CA ALA A 22 13.06 -7.36 11.23
C ALA A 22 11.81 -8.19 10.89
N MET A 23 11.95 -9.32 10.19
CA MET A 23 10.82 -10.19 9.85
C MET A 23 10.03 -10.66 11.08
N GLN A 24 10.66 -10.78 12.25
CA GLN A 24 9.99 -11.22 13.47
C GLN A 24 8.89 -10.26 13.94
N PHE A 25 8.96 -8.99 13.52
CA PHE A 25 7.98 -7.95 13.85
C PHE A 25 6.85 -7.84 12.82
N ALA A 26 6.85 -8.69 11.79
CA ALA A 26 5.80 -8.70 10.79
C ALA A 26 4.45 -9.00 11.43
N TYR A 27 3.50 -8.11 11.22
CA TYR A 27 2.09 -8.37 11.54
C TYR A 27 1.42 -8.89 10.26
N CYS A 28 1.53 -10.18 9.99
CA CYS A 28 1.07 -10.78 8.74
C CYS A 28 -0.01 -11.84 8.97
N LYS A 29 -1.08 -11.49 9.69
CA LYS A 29 -2.13 -12.45 10.09
C LYS A 29 -2.91 -13.05 8.90
N TYR A 30 -2.88 -12.41 7.74
CA TYR A 30 -3.68 -12.79 6.58
C TYR A 30 -2.87 -13.64 5.60
N SER A 31 -1.65 -13.21 5.22
CA SER A 31 -0.79 -13.98 4.33
C SER A 31 0.18 -14.92 5.04
N ASN A 32 0.49 -14.66 6.31
CA ASN A 32 1.61 -15.25 7.06
C ASN A 32 2.97 -15.08 6.38
N PHE A 33 3.06 -14.21 5.37
CA PHE A 33 4.29 -13.95 4.64
C PHE A 33 5.08 -12.84 5.33
N LYS A 34 6.20 -13.21 5.96
CA LYS A 34 7.04 -12.23 6.62
C LYS A 34 8.03 -11.62 5.65
N VAL A 35 8.04 -10.29 5.63
CA VAL A 35 9.00 -9.47 4.92
C VAL A 35 9.63 -8.54 5.95
N GLY A 36 10.94 -8.47 5.91
CA GLY A 36 11.75 -7.62 6.76
C GLY A 36 12.59 -6.70 5.90
N ALA A 37 12.79 -5.49 6.37
CA ALA A 37 13.61 -4.50 5.70
C ALA A 37 14.54 -3.81 6.69
N ALA A 38 15.71 -3.41 6.21
CA ALA A 38 16.66 -2.58 6.94
C ALA A 38 17.16 -1.47 6.02
N VAL A 39 17.03 -0.22 6.48
CA VAL A 39 17.46 0.99 5.78
C VAL A 39 18.65 1.59 6.51
N VAL A 40 19.74 1.84 5.79
CA VAL A 40 20.93 2.54 6.29
C VAL A 40 20.82 4.02 5.96
N CYS A 41 20.86 4.87 6.98
CA CYS A 41 20.87 6.31 6.85
C CYS A 41 22.28 6.85 6.56
N GLU A 42 22.38 8.11 6.13
CA GLU A 42 23.67 8.72 5.76
C GLU A 42 24.68 8.73 6.92
N ASP A 43 24.20 8.90 8.15
CA ASP A 43 25.01 8.89 9.36
C ASP A 43 25.36 7.48 9.88
N GLY A 44 24.89 6.44 9.19
CA GLY A 44 25.12 5.04 9.53
C GLY A 44 24.07 4.42 10.45
N GLU A 45 23.04 5.16 10.88
CA GLU A 45 21.94 4.56 11.64
C GLU A 45 21.17 3.56 10.77
N VAL A 46 20.87 2.38 11.32
CA VAL A 46 20.08 1.36 10.63
C VAL A 46 18.68 1.30 11.21
N ILE A 47 17.68 1.52 10.36
CA ILE A 47 16.26 1.48 10.72
C ILE A 47 15.64 0.24 10.11
N ILE A 48 15.04 -0.59 10.96
CA ILE A 48 14.34 -1.80 10.53
C ILE A 48 12.85 -1.53 10.30
N GLY A 49 12.23 -2.37 9.48
CA GLY A 49 10.80 -2.37 9.24
C GLY A 49 10.31 -3.77 8.87
N ALA A 50 9.04 -4.02 9.13
CA ALA A 50 8.39 -5.27 8.80
C ALA A 50 7.06 -4.99 8.11
N ASN A 51 6.53 -5.97 7.36
CA ASN A 51 5.21 -5.81 6.77
C ASN A 51 4.13 -5.88 7.87
N HIS A 52 3.18 -4.96 7.78
CA HIS A 52 2.02 -4.90 8.66
C HIS A 52 0.76 -4.95 7.82
N GLU A 53 0.09 -6.09 7.87
CA GLU A 53 -1.12 -6.36 7.13
C GLU A 53 -2.35 -5.82 7.84
N ASN A 54 -3.33 -5.48 7.04
CA ASN A 54 -4.61 -5.01 7.52
C ASN A 54 -5.72 -5.75 6.78
N ALA A 55 -6.87 -5.95 7.44
CA ALA A 55 -8.07 -6.53 6.81
C ALA A 55 -8.49 -5.72 5.56
N SER A 56 -8.23 -4.42 5.57
CA SER A 56 -8.27 -3.59 4.38
C SER A 56 -6.92 -3.68 3.67
N TYR A 57 -6.85 -4.41 2.55
CA TYR A 57 -5.59 -4.61 1.82
C TYR A 57 -4.87 -3.30 1.45
N GLY A 58 -5.63 -2.22 1.17
CA GLY A 58 -5.06 -0.90 0.87
C GLY A 58 -4.36 -0.24 2.07
N ALA A 59 -4.67 -0.67 3.29
CA ALA A 59 -4.04 -0.17 4.52
C ALA A 59 -2.83 -1.03 4.96
N THR A 60 -2.48 -2.08 4.22
CA THR A 60 -1.27 -2.86 4.47
C THR A 60 -0.03 -2.01 4.20
N ILE A 61 0.96 -2.10 5.09
CA ILE A 61 2.25 -1.40 4.99
C ILE A 61 3.33 -2.44 4.66
N CYS A 62 4.11 -2.19 3.61
CA CYS A 62 5.26 -3.03 3.25
C CYS A 62 6.43 -2.80 4.20
N ALA A 63 7.33 -3.77 4.31
CA ALA A 63 8.48 -3.70 5.22
C ALA A 63 9.37 -2.48 4.97
N GLU A 64 9.67 -2.19 3.71
CA GLU A 64 10.48 -1.04 3.30
C GLU A 64 9.78 0.30 3.58
N ARG A 65 8.44 0.35 3.42
CA ARG A 65 7.65 1.54 3.79
C ARG A 65 7.66 1.76 5.29
N SER A 66 7.53 0.69 6.08
CA SER A 66 7.63 0.74 7.55
C SER A 66 9.01 1.26 8.00
N ALA A 67 10.10 0.75 7.41
CA ALA A 67 11.47 1.18 7.70
C ALA A 67 11.73 2.65 7.31
N LEU A 68 11.34 3.05 6.09
CA LEU A 68 11.57 4.41 5.59
C LEU A 68 10.77 5.44 6.37
N THR A 69 9.49 5.20 6.64
CA THR A 69 8.65 6.13 7.41
C THR A 69 9.13 6.29 8.85
N SER A 70 9.64 5.22 9.46
CA SER A 70 10.29 5.27 10.77
C SER A 70 11.58 6.10 10.74
N ALA A 71 12.39 5.94 9.69
CA ALA A 71 13.61 6.72 9.52
C ALA A 71 13.31 8.22 9.35
N LEU A 72 12.28 8.55 8.56
CA LEU A 72 11.81 9.93 8.40
C LEU A 72 11.36 10.54 9.75
N THR A 73 10.69 9.75 10.60
CA THR A 73 10.23 10.21 11.93
C THR A 73 11.41 10.50 12.87
N LYS A 74 12.53 9.78 12.71
CA LYS A 74 13.78 10.04 13.44
C LYS A 74 14.61 11.20 12.88
N GLY A 75 14.13 11.89 11.84
CA GLY A 75 14.79 13.04 11.24
C GLY A 75 15.71 12.71 10.06
N HIS A 76 15.85 11.43 9.68
CA HIS A 76 16.65 11.04 8.52
C HIS A 76 15.98 11.45 7.22
N ARG A 77 16.77 11.92 6.25
CA ARG A 77 16.28 12.33 4.90
C ARG A 77 17.15 11.81 3.76
N LYS A 78 18.27 11.17 4.06
CA LYS A 78 19.24 10.62 3.11
C LYS A 78 19.58 9.19 3.51
N PHE A 79 19.64 8.30 2.53
CA PHE A 79 19.76 6.86 2.74
C PHE A 79 20.84 6.31 1.81
N LYS A 80 21.67 5.40 2.34
CA LYS A 80 22.77 4.76 1.62
C LYS A 80 22.36 3.45 0.99
N LEU A 81 21.58 2.65 1.71
CA LEU A 81 21.27 1.27 1.33
C LEU A 81 19.93 0.84 1.93
N VAL A 82 19.22 -0.03 1.22
CA VAL A 82 18.08 -0.77 1.75
C VAL A 82 18.26 -2.25 1.46
N ALA A 83 18.12 -3.09 2.48
CA ALA A 83 18.00 -4.53 2.34
C ALA A 83 16.55 -4.94 2.59
N ILE A 84 16.01 -5.82 1.76
CA ILE A 84 14.68 -6.39 1.89
C ILE A 84 14.81 -7.90 1.79
N VAL A 85 14.22 -8.62 2.74
CA VAL A 85 14.27 -10.07 2.82
C VAL A 85 12.87 -10.62 3.06
N SER A 86 12.66 -11.85 2.63
CA SER A 86 11.43 -12.59 2.88
C SER A 86 11.75 -14.07 3.13
N GLU A 87 10.79 -14.82 3.64
CA GLU A 87 10.93 -16.25 3.95
C GLU A 87 11.01 -17.17 2.70
N LEU A 88 11.09 -16.64 1.48
CA LEU A 88 11.20 -17.45 0.25
C LEU A 88 12.59 -18.09 0.11
N GLU A 89 12.66 -19.42 0.14
CA GLU A 89 13.85 -20.14 -0.33
C GLU A 89 13.94 -20.15 -1.86
N HIS A 90 15.14 -19.92 -2.38
CA HIS A 90 15.44 -19.92 -3.80
C HIS A 90 15.72 -21.36 -4.27
N SER A 91 14.73 -22.06 -4.82
CA SER A 91 14.98 -23.32 -5.55
C SER A 91 15.59 -22.99 -6.92
N ALA A 92 16.90 -23.17 -7.06
CA ALA A 92 17.65 -22.99 -8.30
C ALA A 92 17.14 -23.93 -9.40
N GLY A 93 16.30 -23.44 -10.31
CA GLY A 93 15.79 -24.26 -11.42
C GLY A 93 14.96 -23.54 -12.48
N TYR A 94 15.00 -22.20 -12.55
CA TYR A 94 14.12 -21.42 -13.44
C TYR A 94 14.86 -20.43 -14.35
N LEU A 95 15.99 -20.85 -14.92
CA LEU A 95 16.64 -20.12 -16.01
C LEU A 95 16.92 -21.09 -17.18
N GLN A 96 15.88 -21.43 -17.94
CA GLN A 96 16.05 -21.69 -19.36
C GLN A 96 14.74 -21.56 -20.15
N SER A 97 14.82 -20.74 -21.20
CA SER A 97 13.93 -20.58 -22.35
C SER A 97 12.82 -19.51 -22.34
N ASN A 98 13.07 -18.51 -23.21
CA ASN A 98 12.19 -17.67 -24.04
C ASN A 98 11.90 -16.20 -23.67
N PRO A 99 12.11 -15.21 -24.59
CA PRO A 99 12.16 -13.78 -24.24
C PRO A 99 10.84 -13.01 -24.39
N HIS A 100 9.72 -13.65 -24.78
CA HIS A 100 8.45 -12.95 -24.97
C HIS A 100 7.26 -13.78 -24.48
N SER A 101 7.08 -13.84 -23.17
CA SER A 101 5.77 -14.08 -22.52
C SER A 101 5.92 -13.83 -21.03
N VAL A 102 5.05 -13.00 -20.46
CA VAL A 102 4.94 -12.85 -19.00
C VAL A 102 4.41 -14.18 -18.48
N GLN A 103 5.26 -14.99 -17.84
CA GLN A 103 4.84 -16.29 -17.29
C GLN A 103 4.03 -16.07 -15.99
N PRO A 104 2.85 -16.68 -15.85
CA PRO A 104 2.04 -16.55 -14.64
C PRO A 104 2.66 -17.33 -13.46
N TRP A 105 2.57 -16.74 -12.26
CA TRP A 105 3.00 -17.30 -10.98
C TRP A 105 2.28 -18.62 -10.67
N LYS A 106 2.96 -19.77 -10.67
CA LYS A 106 2.35 -21.05 -10.25
C LYS A 106 2.39 -21.22 -8.72
N MET A 107 1.28 -20.85 -8.07
CA MET A 107 1.02 -20.89 -6.63
C MET A 107 0.46 -22.25 -6.16
N GLY A 108 1.28 -23.31 -6.13
CA GLY A 108 0.81 -24.65 -5.70
C GLY A 108 0.67 -24.85 -4.19
N TYR A 109 1.55 -24.25 -3.38
CA TYR A 109 1.71 -24.59 -1.95
C TYR A 109 1.02 -23.60 -0.98
N LEU A 110 0.87 -22.33 -1.39
CA LEU A 110 0.20 -21.28 -0.60
C LEU A 110 -1.33 -21.46 -0.52
N GLN A 111 -1.93 -22.12 -1.51
CA GLN A 111 -3.40 -22.27 -1.63
C GLN A 111 -3.99 -23.32 -0.68
N SER A 112 -3.18 -24.23 -0.13
CA SER A 112 -3.63 -25.27 0.81
C SER A 112 -3.67 -24.83 2.28
N HIS A 113 -2.96 -23.74 2.63
CA HIS A 113 -2.84 -23.23 4.00
C HIS A 113 -3.77 -22.04 4.29
N LEU A 114 -4.14 -21.30 3.24
CA LEU A 114 -5.35 -20.48 3.22
C LEU A 114 -6.48 -21.47 2.92
N THR A 115 -7.60 -21.49 3.66
CA THR A 115 -8.71 -22.42 3.42
C THR A 115 -9.46 -22.10 2.11
N ILE A 116 -8.76 -22.16 0.97
CA ILE A 116 -9.20 -21.81 -0.38
C ILE A 116 -9.26 -23.12 -1.16
N THR A 117 -10.38 -23.82 -1.00
CA THR A 117 -10.68 -25.10 -1.64
C THR A 117 -11.11 -24.92 -3.09
N THR A 118 -10.20 -24.50 -3.98
CA THR A 118 -10.46 -24.59 -5.43
C THR A 118 -9.20 -24.99 -6.20
N PRO A 119 -9.10 -26.25 -6.65
CA PRO A 119 -7.99 -26.71 -7.46
C PRO A 119 -8.20 -26.23 -8.89
N SER A 120 -7.41 -25.25 -9.37
CA SER A 120 -7.05 -25.03 -10.80
C SER A 120 -6.82 -23.55 -11.18
N GLN A 121 -7.23 -22.57 -10.38
CA GLN A 121 -7.09 -21.16 -10.78
C GLN A 121 -5.82 -20.52 -10.22
N THR A 122 -4.99 -19.99 -11.13
CA THR A 122 -3.84 -19.15 -10.80
C THR A 122 -4.32 -17.88 -10.10
N LEU A 123 -3.75 -17.56 -8.94
CA LEU A 123 -4.04 -16.32 -8.23
C LEU A 123 -3.43 -15.14 -8.99
N LEU A 124 -4.30 -14.26 -9.47
CA LEU A 124 -3.92 -13.03 -10.17
C LEU A 124 -4.40 -11.83 -9.34
N PRO A 125 -3.65 -10.71 -9.32
CA PRO A 125 -4.04 -9.50 -8.57
C PRO A 125 -5.34 -8.87 -9.11
N SER A 126 -5.69 -9.15 -10.36
CA SER A 126 -6.93 -8.77 -11.02
C SER A 126 -7.29 -9.83 -12.08
N THR A 127 -8.56 -9.92 -12.45
CA THR A 127 -9.01 -10.83 -13.50
C THR A 127 -9.81 -10.09 -14.56
N ASP A 128 -9.32 -10.14 -15.79
CA ASP A 128 -9.97 -9.50 -16.94
C ASP A 128 -11.36 -10.07 -17.19
N LYS A 129 -11.61 -11.34 -16.84
CA LYS A 129 -12.94 -11.94 -16.97
C LYS A 129 -13.96 -11.20 -16.12
N VAL A 130 -13.65 -10.92 -14.85
CA VAL A 130 -14.59 -10.16 -14.00
C VAL A 130 -14.69 -8.74 -14.52
N THR A 131 -13.59 -8.08 -14.85
CA THR A 131 -13.58 -6.70 -15.37
C THR A 131 -14.43 -6.55 -16.64
N THR A 132 -14.35 -7.51 -17.57
CA THR A 132 -15.06 -7.47 -18.86
C THR A 132 -16.52 -7.90 -18.77
N THR A 133 -16.88 -8.77 -17.83
CA THR A 133 -18.28 -9.20 -17.63
C THR A 133 -19.01 -8.37 -16.58
N TYR A 134 -18.32 -7.46 -15.88
CA TYR A 134 -18.94 -6.64 -14.84
C TYR A 134 -19.93 -5.65 -15.45
N GLN A 135 -21.18 -5.73 -15.02
CA GLN A 135 -22.20 -4.76 -15.38
C GLN A 135 -22.35 -3.73 -14.27
N LYS A 136 -22.07 -2.46 -14.56
CA LYS A 136 -22.26 -1.37 -13.61
C LYS A 136 -23.74 -1.24 -13.28
N GLN A 137 -24.09 -1.44 -12.01
CA GLN A 137 -25.47 -1.33 -11.53
C GLN A 137 -25.88 0.11 -11.22
N TYR A 138 -24.90 0.93 -10.83
CA TYR A 138 -25.11 2.32 -10.45
C TYR A 138 -24.15 3.20 -11.22
N THR A 139 -24.68 4.30 -11.75
CA THR A 139 -23.90 5.35 -12.39
C THR A 139 -23.62 6.51 -11.44
N ASP A 140 -24.37 6.61 -10.34
CA ASP A 140 -24.30 7.69 -9.37
C ASP A 140 -24.45 7.16 -7.93
N MET A 141 -23.56 7.62 -7.04
CA MET A 141 -23.55 7.28 -5.63
C MET A 141 -24.21 8.32 -4.73
N THR A 142 -24.63 9.47 -5.29
CA THR A 142 -25.31 10.56 -4.58
C THR A 142 -26.44 10.10 -3.64
N PRO A 143 -27.42 9.28 -4.06
CA PRO A 143 -28.54 8.92 -3.19
C PRO A 143 -28.09 8.12 -1.95
N PHE A 144 -27.03 7.32 -2.09
CA PHE A 144 -26.49 6.54 -0.98
C PHE A 144 -25.75 7.42 0.03
N ILE A 145 -24.90 8.33 -0.44
CA ILE A 145 -24.17 9.26 0.43
C ILE A 145 -25.15 10.16 1.19
N LYS A 146 -26.18 10.70 0.52
CA LYS A 146 -27.25 11.47 1.18
C LYS A 146 -27.97 10.67 2.26
N LYS A 147 -28.26 9.39 2.00
CA LYS A 147 -28.88 8.50 3.00
C LYS A 147 -27.99 8.29 4.21
N ILE A 148 -26.68 8.09 4.02
CA ILE A 148 -25.72 7.89 5.10
C ILE A 148 -25.63 9.13 5.99
N VAL A 149 -25.47 10.31 5.37
CA VAL A 149 -25.41 11.59 6.08
C VAL A 149 -26.71 11.86 6.87
N LYS A 150 -27.87 11.56 6.28
CA LYS A 150 -29.18 11.70 6.96
C LYS A 150 -29.32 10.81 8.20
N ASN A 151 -28.62 9.67 8.24
CA ASN A 151 -28.60 8.75 9.39
C ASN A 151 -27.47 9.09 10.39
N HIS A 152 -26.93 10.31 10.35
CA HIS A 152 -25.92 10.82 11.29
C HIS A 152 -24.59 10.04 11.30
N ALA A 153 -24.30 9.28 10.24
CA ALA A 153 -22.97 8.71 10.02
C ALA A 153 -22.04 9.74 9.35
N ARG A 154 -20.78 9.79 9.79
CA ARG A 154 -19.78 10.70 9.23
C ARG A 154 -19.13 10.07 8.00
N VAL A 155 -19.11 10.82 6.90
CA VAL A 155 -18.51 10.39 5.63
C VAL A 155 -17.17 11.11 5.44
N LEU A 156 -16.13 10.35 5.09
CA LEU A 156 -14.86 10.88 4.63
C LEU A 156 -14.67 10.49 3.17
N VAL A 157 -14.44 11.50 2.34
CA VAL A 157 -14.03 11.35 0.95
C VAL A 157 -12.62 11.93 0.84
N TYR A 158 -11.66 11.15 0.35
CA TYR A 158 -10.28 11.61 0.23
C TYR A 158 -9.68 11.25 -1.12
N TYR A 159 -8.74 12.08 -1.58
CA TYR A 159 -8.07 11.92 -2.86
C TYR A 159 -6.60 12.33 -2.77
N GLY A 160 -5.75 11.59 -3.47
CA GLY A 160 -4.43 12.07 -3.85
C GLY A 160 -4.53 13.13 -4.96
N ASP A 161 -3.81 14.24 -4.81
CA ASP A 161 -3.89 15.34 -5.79
C ASP A 161 -3.09 15.11 -7.08
N THR A 162 -2.28 14.04 -7.15
CA THR A 162 -1.54 13.64 -8.36
C THR A 162 -2.17 12.43 -9.07
N ASP A 163 -3.33 11.94 -8.62
CA ASP A 163 -4.04 10.87 -9.33
C ASP A 163 -4.76 11.39 -10.58
N MET A 164 -4.55 10.71 -11.71
CA MET A 164 -5.24 10.99 -12.97
C MET A 164 -6.39 10.02 -13.26
N ALA A 165 -6.44 8.84 -12.63
CA ALA A 165 -7.46 7.83 -12.87
C ALA A 165 -8.78 8.19 -12.17
N CYS A 166 -8.73 8.58 -10.90
CA CYS A 166 -9.85 9.03 -10.09
C CYS A 166 -9.51 10.40 -9.46
N ASN A 167 -9.34 11.42 -10.30
CA ASN A 167 -8.81 12.70 -9.86
C ASN A 167 -9.70 13.44 -8.83
N PHE A 168 -9.03 14.20 -7.96
CA PHE A 168 -9.67 14.96 -6.89
C PHE A 168 -10.63 16.05 -7.38
N MET A 169 -10.48 16.55 -8.61
CA MET A 169 -11.35 17.61 -9.14
C MET A 169 -12.75 17.07 -9.40
N MET A 170 -12.86 15.88 -10.01
CA MET A 170 -14.16 15.20 -10.20
C MET A 170 -14.78 14.85 -8.84
N GLY A 171 -13.98 14.36 -7.89
CA GLY A 171 -14.44 14.10 -6.53
C GLY A 171 -14.98 15.34 -5.82
N GLN A 172 -14.30 16.48 -5.97
CA GLN A 172 -14.73 17.75 -5.40
C GLN A 172 -16.04 18.23 -6.04
N GLN A 173 -16.17 18.13 -7.36
CA GLN A 173 -17.40 18.46 -8.07
C GLN A 173 -18.57 17.58 -7.62
N PHE A 174 -18.34 16.27 -7.46
CA PHE A 174 -19.34 15.35 -6.94
C PHE A 174 -19.82 15.74 -5.54
N VAL A 175 -18.89 16.02 -4.61
CA VAL A 175 -19.25 16.44 -3.25
C VAL A 175 -20.02 17.76 -3.24
N ASP A 176 -19.65 18.72 -4.09
CA ASP A 176 -20.37 19.99 -4.19
C ASP A 176 -21.80 19.80 -4.74
N GLN A 177 -22.01 18.85 -5.65
CA GLN A 177 -23.32 18.49 -6.19
C GLN A 177 -24.23 17.79 -5.17
N LEU A 178 -23.70 17.27 -4.07
CA LEU A 178 -24.53 16.69 -3.00
C LEU A 178 -25.44 17.74 -2.34
N GLY A 179 -25.10 19.04 -2.43
CA GLY A 179 -25.88 20.13 -1.85
C GLY A 179 -25.83 20.18 -0.32
N LEU A 180 -24.82 19.56 0.29
CA LEU A 180 -24.61 19.61 1.75
C LEU A 180 -24.16 21.01 2.17
N ARG A 181 -24.58 21.46 3.35
CA ARG A 181 -24.18 22.78 3.88
C ARG A 181 -22.69 22.77 4.17
N ARG A 182 -21.94 23.66 3.52
CA ARG A 182 -20.49 23.80 3.76
C ARG A 182 -20.25 24.47 5.11
N THR A 183 -19.53 23.78 6.00
CA THR A 183 -19.16 24.26 7.34
C THR A 183 -17.78 24.91 7.35
N LEU A 184 -16.85 24.42 6.51
CA LEU A 184 -15.53 25.00 6.33
C LEU A 184 -15.22 25.16 4.85
N LYS A 185 -14.79 26.36 4.45
CA LYS A 185 -14.25 26.61 3.10
C LYS A 185 -12.96 25.82 2.90
N LYS A 186 -12.56 25.63 1.63
CA LYS A 186 -11.31 24.95 1.28
C LYS A 186 -10.13 25.61 2.01
N THR A 187 -9.66 24.94 3.06
CA THR A 187 -8.61 25.44 3.95
C THR A 187 -7.46 24.44 3.94
N PRO A 188 -6.19 24.88 3.90
CA PRO A 188 -5.08 23.96 3.99
C PRO A 188 -5.11 23.24 5.34
N TRP A 189 -4.87 21.93 5.35
CA TRP A 189 -4.53 21.21 6.57
C TRP A 189 -3.03 20.97 6.61
N LYS A 190 -2.48 21.04 7.82
CA LYS A 190 -1.05 20.88 8.05
C LYS A 190 -0.77 19.61 8.81
N PHE A 191 0.32 18.97 8.45
CA PHE A 191 0.97 17.93 9.23
C PHE A 191 2.43 18.34 9.38
N ASP A 192 2.93 18.33 10.62
CA ASP A 192 4.30 18.74 10.93
C ASP A 192 4.75 20.06 10.25
N ARG A 193 3.97 21.13 10.46
CA ARG A 193 4.18 22.48 9.88
C ARG A 193 4.11 22.58 8.35
N GLN A 194 4.03 21.46 7.63
CA GLN A 194 3.87 21.42 6.17
C GLN A 194 2.41 21.34 5.75
N ILE A 195 2.07 21.90 4.59
CA ILE A 195 0.74 21.73 4.00
C ILE A 195 0.65 20.31 3.44
N ALA A 196 -0.18 19.49 4.09
CA ALA A 196 -0.43 18.11 3.69
C ALA A 196 -1.61 18.00 2.71
N GLY A 197 -2.37 19.07 2.51
CA GLY A 197 -3.38 19.20 1.46
C GLY A 197 -4.48 20.18 1.85
N PHE A 198 -5.68 20.00 1.30
CA PHE A 198 -6.83 20.90 1.54
C PHE A 198 -8.06 20.13 2.04
N LYS A 199 -8.84 20.76 2.93
CA LYS A 199 -10.01 20.13 3.54
C LYS A 199 -11.26 21.03 3.60
N PRO A 200 -12.06 21.14 2.53
CA PRO A 200 -13.41 21.66 2.69
C PRO A 200 -14.26 20.69 3.52
N LEU A 201 -15.03 21.23 4.48
CA LEU A 201 -15.91 20.45 5.33
C LEU A 201 -17.36 20.81 5.07
N PHE A 202 -18.21 19.81 5.14
CA PHE A 202 -19.65 19.89 4.96
C PHE A 202 -20.33 19.26 6.17
N ASP A 203 -21.62 19.53 6.34
CA ASP A 203 -22.39 18.91 7.40
C ASP A 203 -22.48 17.39 7.18
N GLY A 204 -21.91 16.62 8.12
CA GLY A 204 -21.80 15.16 8.05
C GLY A 204 -20.78 14.58 7.04
N LEU A 205 -20.08 15.41 6.26
CA LEU A 205 -19.11 14.95 5.25
C LEU A 205 -17.82 15.78 5.25
N SER A 206 -16.67 15.10 5.24
CA SER A 206 -15.35 15.72 5.08
C SER A 206 -14.77 15.33 3.71
N PHE A 207 -14.31 16.33 2.96
CA PHE A 207 -13.53 16.10 1.74
C PHE A 207 -12.08 16.52 1.99
N ILE A 208 -11.12 15.64 1.69
CA ILE A 208 -9.70 15.88 1.97
C ILE A 208 -8.87 15.58 0.73
N THR A 209 -7.96 16.49 0.37
CA THR A 209 -6.88 16.18 -0.58
C THR A 209 -5.59 15.89 0.17
N ILE A 210 -4.78 15.00 -0.38
CA ILE A 210 -3.44 14.66 0.12
C ILE A 210 -2.43 15.12 -0.94
N ARG A 211 -1.59 16.07 -0.55
CA ARG A 211 -0.62 16.72 -1.43
C ARG A 211 0.49 15.74 -1.81
N GLY A 212 0.71 15.55 -3.10
CA GLY A 212 1.77 14.70 -3.66
C GLY A 212 1.43 13.21 -3.70
N ALA A 213 0.18 12.82 -3.43
CA ALA A 213 -0.23 11.42 -3.43
C ALA A 213 -1.01 11.05 -4.71
N GLY A 214 -0.79 9.83 -5.20
CA GLY A 214 -1.49 9.26 -6.37
C GLY A 214 -2.74 8.46 -5.99
N LEU A 215 -3.14 7.50 -6.83
CA LEU A 215 -4.36 6.70 -6.65
C LEU A 215 -4.40 5.94 -5.30
N MET A 216 -3.24 5.53 -4.78
CA MET A 216 -3.10 4.81 -3.51
C MET A 216 -2.63 5.75 -2.40
N ALA A 217 -3.45 6.77 -2.11
CA ALA A 217 -3.21 7.76 -1.06
C ALA A 217 -3.71 7.32 0.32
#